data_AF-A0A453EK83-F1
#
_entry.id   AF-A0A453EK83-F1
#
_cell.length_a   1.000
_cell.length_b   1.000
_cell.length_c   1.000
_cell.angle_alpha   90.00
_cell.angle_beta   90.00
_cell.angle_gamma   90.00
#
_symmetry.space_group_name_H-M   'P 1'
#
loop_
_entity.id
_entity.type
_entity.pdbx_description
1 polymer ?
#
loop_
_entity_poly.entity_id
_entity_poly.type
_entity_poly.pdbx_seq_one_letter_code
_entity_poly.pdbx_strand_id
1 'polypeptide(L)'
;MPVPPHDDDDLQPDPVTPPHDNRIRPGLPQQHMKGLVSLVDKLQRACTALADQGEESALPADWNWDALPSVAVIGVQGAGKSSVLECLIGKNFLPKGITCRPLIVKLNQVDGIKEYAMFSHQPSKKYTCFAEVKAEIARCSSEISDVPVHLSIFASDVVNLTFIDLPGLRKFAVDGTAQKIENIVRAFIEKPNTILLAISPANDDLATSVAIKISQEVDPDGGRTFGVLTKLDLMDESTDAVKVLEGRSYPLPYRWTGAIDHTQKERGFFMEKPEYAHLAHRMGVEHLAKSISKVMPFEDDCVMLILFLTSSCVHAAS
;
A
#
# COMPACT_ATOMS: atom_id res chain seq x y z
N MET A 1 61.29 -40.00 14.52
CA MET A 1 61.63 -38.78 13.74
C MET A 1 60.52 -37.78 13.97
N PRO A 2 60.78 -36.58 14.51
CA PRO A 2 59.74 -35.60 14.78
C PRO A 2 59.38 -34.86 13.49
N VAL A 3 58.07 -34.71 13.27
CA VAL A 3 57.44 -33.93 12.19
C VAL A 3 57.68 -32.43 12.45
N PRO A 4 58.03 -31.62 11.45
CA PRO A 4 58.24 -30.17 11.65
C PRO A 4 56.92 -29.45 11.93
N PRO A 5 56.94 -28.30 12.63
CA PRO A 5 55.74 -27.54 12.92
C PRO A 5 55.20 -26.88 11.64
N HIS A 6 53.88 -26.91 11.50
CA HIS A 6 53.11 -26.17 10.51
C HIS A 6 53.20 -24.67 10.81
N ASP A 7 53.47 -23.87 9.78
CA ASP A 7 53.43 -22.42 9.81
C ASP A 7 52.02 -21.92 10.16
N ASP A 8 51.96 -21.00 11.12
CA ASP A 8 50.76 -20.30 11.56
C ASP A 8 50.16 -19.47 10.42
N ASP A 9 48.84 -19.60 10.25
CA ASP A 9 47.98 -18.82 9.36
C ASP A 9 48.15 -17.30 9.58
N ASP A 10 48.69 -16.62 8.55
CA ASP A 10 48.49 -15.18 8.36
C ASP A 10 47.00 -14.95 8.03
N LEU A 11 46.17 -14.70 9.07
CA LEU A 11 44.85 -14.11 8.91
C LEU A 11 45.00 -12.69 8.33
N GLN A 12 44.89 -12.59 7.00
CA GLN A 12 44.60 -11.31 6.37
C GLN A 12 43.21 -10.83 6.81
N PRO A 13 43.05 -9.57 7.28
CA PRO A 13 41.74 -9.03 7.59
C PRO A 13 40.92 -8.86 6.30
N ASP A 14 39.67 -9.32 6.33
CA ASP A 14 38.71 -9.17 5.24
C ASP A 14 38.65 -7.73 4.70
N PRO A 15 38.50 -7.54 3.37
CA PRO A 15 38.39 -6.21 2.81
C PRO A 15 37.12 -5.54 3.33
N VAL A 16 37.33 -4.39 4.01
CA VAL A 16 36.30 -3.47 4.47
C VAL A 16 35.35 -3.15 3.31
N THR A 17 34.15 -3.71 3.33
CA THR A 17 33.05 -3.29 2.45
C THR A 17 32.79 -1.80 2.64
N PRO A 18 32.79 -0.98 1.57
CA PRO A 18 32.54 0.45 1.70
C PRO A 18 31.12 0.71 2.20
N PRO A 19 30.87 1.83 2.89
CA PRO A 19 29.57 2.14 3.46
C PRO A 19 28.52 2.20 2.34
N HIS A 20 27.37 1.56 2.60
CA HIS A 20 26.21 1.56 1.71
C HIS A 20 25.87 2.98 1.26
N ASP A 21 26.05 3.22 -0.04
CA ASP A 21 25.65 4.44 -0.70
C ASP A 21 24.12 4.53 -0.68
N ASN A 22 23.59 5.46 0.12
CA ASN A 22 22.16 5.69 0.32
C ASN A 22 21.56 6.50 -0.85
N ARG A 23 21.98 6.20 -2.09
CA ARG A 23 21.49 6.83 -3.32
C ARG A 23 20.03 6.44 -3.53
N ILE A 24 19.17 7.42 -3.24
CA ILE A 24 17.91 7.76 -3.91
C ILE A 24 17.30 6.60 -4.70
N ARG A 25 16.33 5.94 -4.07
CA ARG A 25 15.40 5.04 -4.76
C ARG A 25 14.63 5.86 -5.80
N PRO A 26 14.46 5.40 -7.05
CA PRO A 26 13.42 5.95 -7.87
C PRO A 26 12.09 5.49 -7.24
N GLY A 27 11.36 6.44 -6.64
CA GLY A 27 9.93 6.30 -6.43
C GLY A 27 9.20 6.06 -7.77
N LEU A 28 7.90 5.81 -7.71
CA LEU A 28 7.01 5.58 -8.85
C LEU A 28 7.43 6.41 -10.10
N PRO A 29 7.56 5.81 -11.30
CA PRO A 29 8.01 6.54 -12.49
C PRO A 29 7.11 7.76 -12.78
N GLN A 30 7.59 8.95 -12.42
CA GLN A 30 6.85 10.22 -12.46
C GLN A 30 6.31 10.59 -13.85
N GLN A 31 6.87 10.03 -14.94
CA GLN A 31 6.46 10.40 -16.29
C GLN A 31 5.05 9.91 -16.65
N HIS A 32 4.53 8.87 -15.99
CA HIS A 32 3.21 8.31 -16.32
C HIS A 32 2.06 8.87 -15.49
N MET A 33 2.33 9.71 -14.46
CA MET A 33 1.31 10.12 -13.48
C MET A 33 1.09 11.63 -13.37
N LYS A 34 1.64 12.42 -14.30
CA LYS A 34 1.53 13.90 -14.30
C LYS A 34 0.09 14.41 -14.42
N GLY A 35 -0.77 13.71 -15.16
CA GLY A 35 -2.20 14.06 -15.28
C GLY A 35 -2.97 13.84 -13.97
N LEU A 36 -2.69 12.72 -13.31
CA LEU A 36 -3.27 12.33 -12.01
C LEU A 36 -2.93 13.35 -10.92
N VAL A 37 -1.66 13.77 -10.86
CA VAL A 37 -1.17 14.80 -9.93
C VAL A 37 -1.96 16.10 -10.10
N SER A 38 -2.08 16.60 -11.33
CA SER A 38 -2.74 17.88 -11.58
C SER A 38 -4.23 17.87 -11.23
N LEU A 39 -4.93 16.74 -11.39
CA LEU A 39 -6.37 16.69 -11.13
C LEU A 39 -6.68 16.49 -9.64
N VAL A 40 -5.94 15.61 -8.96
CA VAL A 40 -6.08 15.47 -7.51
C VAL A 40 -5.67 16.76 -6.82
N ASP A 41 -4.62 17.43 -7.28
CA ASP A 41 -4.28 18.79 -6.82
C ASP A 41 -5.42 19.78 -7.03
N LYS A 42 -6.13 19.72 -8.17
CA LYS A 42 -7.26 20.63 -8.46
C LYS A 42 -8.46 20.33 -7.57
N LEU A 43 -8.79 19.05 -7.36
CA LEU A 43 -9.85 18.64 -6.43
C LEU A 43 -9.48 19.03 -5.01
N GLN A 44 -8.25 18.74 -4.58
CA GLN A 44 -7.77 19.08 -3.25
C GLN A 44 -7.72 20.61 -3.05
N ARG A 45 -7.29 21.38 -4.04
CA ARG A 45 -7.33 22.86 -4.02
C ARG A 45 -8.74 23.42 -4.03
N ALA A 46 -9.65 22.87 -4.85
CA ALA A 46 -11.05 23.30 -4.87
C ALA A 46 -11.72 23.01 -3.53
N CYS A 47 -11.44 21.84 -2.94
CA CYS A 47 -11.90 21.44 -1.62
C CYS A 47 -11.31 22.30 -0.49
N THR A 48 -10.02 22.66 -0.56
CA THR A 48 -9.39 23.60 0.40
C THR A 48 -9.96 25.01 0.23
N ALA A 49 -10.18 25.48 -0.99
CA ALA A 49 -10.79 26.79 -1.25
C ALA A 49 -12.25 26.88 -0.78
N LEU A 50 -12.97 25.75 -0.75
CA LEU A 50 -14.31 25.65 -0.16
C LEU A 50 -14.27 25.60 1.37
N ALA A 51 -13.20 25.05 1.97
CA ALA A 51 -12.98 25.05 3.42
C ALA A 51 -12.56 26.44 3.94
N ASP A 52 -11.78 27.20 3.16
CA ASP A 52 -11.27 28.54 3.53
C ASP A 52 -12.36 29.64 3.64
N GLN A 53 -13.63 29.34 3.32
CA GLN A 53 -14.74 30.27 3.60
C GLN A 53 -15.23 30.23 5.07
N GLY A 54 -14.58 29.46 5.94
CA GLY A 54 -14.77 29.51 7.39
C GLY A 54 -13.44 29.29 8.12
N GLU A 55 -13.08 30.26 8.96
CA GLU A 55 -11.98 30.33 9.95
C GLU A 55 -10.73 29.43 9.78
N GLU A 56 -9.59 30.12 9.69
CA GLU A 56 -8.20 29.66 9.71
C GLU A 56 -7.91 28.58 10.78
N SER A 57 -8.00 27.29 10.44
CA SER A 57 -7.16 26.22 10.99
C SER A 57 -7.30 24.95 10.14
N ALA A 58 -6.30 24.08 10.24
CA ALA A 58 -6.20 22.73 9.66
C ALA A 58 -7.50 22.14 9.09
N LEU A 59 -7.40 21.56 7.88
CA LEU A 59 -8.39 20.65 7.26
C LEU A 59 -9.34 20.07 8.34
N PRO A 60 -10.65 20.35 8.31
CA PRO A 60 -11.54 19.97 9.39
C PRO A 60 -11.36 18.50 9.72
N ALA A 61 -11.29 18.18 11.01
CA ALA A 61 -11.22 16.80 11.51
C ALA A 61 -12.36 15.92 10.95
N ASP A 62 -13.40 16.56 10.42
CA ASP A 62 -14.62 15.99 9.88
C ASP A 62 -14.67 16.02 8.33
N TRP A 63 -13.55 16.29 7.64
CA TRP A 63 -13.49 16.23 6.18
C TRP A 63 -13.98 14.86 5.69
N ASN A 64 -14.82 14.83 4.64
CA ASN A 64 -15.34 13.55 4.14
C ASN A 64 -14.24 12.78 3.38
N TRP A 65 -13.40 12.04 4.11
CA TRP A 65 -12.40 11.13 3.55
C TRP A 65 -13.02 10.10 2.60
N ASP A 66 -14.33 9.84 2.69
CA ASP A 66 -15.04 8.87 1.85
C ASP A 66 -15.26 9.36 0.41
N ALA A 67 -15.06 10.65 0.14
CA ALA A 67 -15.22 11.24 -1.18
C ALA A 67 -13.96 11.12 -2.06
N LEU A 68 -12.80 10.78 -1.50
CA LEU A 68 -11.56 10.63 -2.27
C LEU A 68 -11.30 9.18 -2.64
N PRO A 69 -10.79 8.90 -3.86
CA PRO A 69 -10.29 7.58 -4.21
C PRO A 69 -9.24 7.11 -3.20
N SER A 70 -9.46 5.92 -2.64
CA SER A 70 -8.53 5.30 -1.70
C SER A 70 -8.15 3.90 -2.13
N VAL A 71 -7.00 3.42 -1.67
CA VAL A 71 -6.50 2.07 -1.96
C VAL A 71 -6.41 1.31 -0.64
N ALA A 72 -7.30 0.36 -0.42
CA ALA A 72 -7.32 -0.48 0.77
C ALA A 72 -6.61 -1.80 0.53
N VAL A 73 -5.74 -2.16 1.47
CA VAL A 73 -4.97 -3.40 1.43
C VAL A 73 -5.64 -4.45 2.31
N ILE A 74 -6.12 -5.53 1.70
CA ILE A 74 -6.79 -6.65 2.39
C ILE A 74 -6.01 -7.95 2.22
N GLY A 75 -6.01 -8.77 3.25
CA GLY A 75 -5.16 -9.96 3.31
C GLY A 75 -5.11 -10.56 4.71
N VAL A 76 -4.81 -11.85 4.80
CA VAL A 76 -4.61 -12.51 6.09
C VAL A 76 -3.40 -11.92 6.83
N GLN A 77 -3.31 -12.19 8.12
CA GLN A 77 -2.12 -11.86 8.90
C GLN A 77 -0.86 -12.48 8.26
N GLY A 78 0.19 -11.68 8.07
CA GLY A 78 1.43 -12.16 7.45
C GLY A 78 1.39 -12.36 5.94
N ALA A 79 0.32 -11.94 5.23
CA ALA A 79 0.25 -12.01 3.77
C ALA A 79 1.18 -11.04 3.02
N GLY A 80 1.87 -10.12 3.73
CA GLY A 80 2.74 -9.11 3.10
C GLY A 80 2.05 -7.78 2.77
N LYS A 81 0.90 -7.48 3.39
CA LYS A 81 0.15 -6.22 3.20
C LYS A 81 1.01 -4.98 3.35
N SER A 82 1.64 -4.85 4.51
CA SER A 82 2.51 -3.72 4.85
C SER A 82 3.71 -3.64 3.89
N SER A 83 4.34 -4.78 3.53
CA SER A 83 5.44 -4.80 2.55
C SER A 83 5.00 -4.29 1.17
N VAL A 84 3.85 -4.72 0.66
CA VAL A 84 3.31 -4.25 -0.63
C VAL A 84 3.01 -2.75 -0.56
N LEU A 85 2.41 -2.27 0.53
CA LEU A 85 2.11 -0.85 0.74
C LEU A 85 3.38 0.01 0.79
N GLU A 86 4.42 -0.43 1.52
CA GLU A 86 5.72 0.25 1.55
C GLU A 86 6.40 0.26 0.17
N CYS A 87 6.30 -0.82 -0.59
CA CYS A 87 6.86 -0.90 -1.94
C CYS A 87 6.11 0.03 -2.91
N LEU A 88 4.78 0.13 -2.81
CA LEU A 88 3.96 1.04 -3.61
C LEU A 88 4.28 2.51 -3.30
N ILE A 89 4.48 2.84 -2.02
CA ILE A 89 4.81 4.20 -1.58
C ILE A 89 6.30 4.52 -1.81
N GLY A 90 7.16 3.49 -1.86
CA GLY A 90 8.61 3.63 -2.00
C GLY A 90 9.33 3.98 -0.69
N LYS A 91 8.65 3.85 0.46
CA LYS A 91 9.15 4.30 1.77
C LYS A 91 8.91 3.23 2.82
N ASN A 92 9.88 3.04 3.71
CA ASN A 92 9.83 2.03 4.77
C ASN A 92 9.49 2.70 6.10
N PHE A 93 8.21 2.66 6.48
CA PHE A 93 7.64 3.41 7.59
C PHE A 93 6.61 2.61 8.41
N LEU A 94 6.28 1.39 8.00
CA LEU A 94 5.39 0.50 8.73
C LEU A 94 6.19 -0.41 9.67
N PRO A 95 5.63 -0.75 10.84
CA PRO A 95 6.24 -1.74 11.71
C PRO A 95 6.15 -3.13 11.06
N LYS A 96 7.21 -3.92 11.21
CA LYS A 96 7.20 -5.35 10.86
C LYS A 96 6.47 -6.12 11.96
N GLY A 97 5.15 -6.17 11.90
CA GLY A 97 4.30 -6.73 12.96
C GLY A 97 2.84 -6.85 12.56
N ILE A 98 1.97 -7.08 13.54
CA ILE A 98 0.52 -7.18 13.33
C ILE A 98 -0.05 -5.76 13.29
N THR A 99 -0.61 -5.34 12.15
CA THR A 99 -1.50 -4.19 12.09
C THR A 99 -2.77 -4.53 12.88
N CYS A 100 -2.96 -3.90 14.05
CA CYS A 100 -4.14 -4.12 14.90
C CYS A 100 -5.21 -3.03 14.74
N ARG A 101 -4.85 -1.89 14.13
CA ARG A 101 -5.75 -0.77 13.84
C ARG A 101 -5.64 -0.38 12.37
N PRO A 102 -6.72 0.10 11.74
CA PRO A 102 -6.62 0.71 10.42
C PRO A 102 -5.63 1.86 10.42
N LEU A 103 -4.71 1.88 9.46
CA LEU A 103 -3.78 2.97 9.24
C LEU A 103 -4.11 3.65 7.91
N ILE A 104 -4.56 4.89 7.98
CA ILE A 104 -4.85 5.72 6.82
C ILE A 104 -3.62 6.58 6.54
N VAL A 105 -2.97 6.34 5.42
CA VAL A 105 -1.78 7.05 4.96
C VAL A 105 -2.16 7.94 3.79
N LYS A 106 -2.17 9.25 4.03
CA LYS A 106 -2.35 10.26 3.00
C LYS A 106 -1.00 10.73 2.50
N LEU A 107 -0.73 10.53 1.22
CA LEU A 107 0.40 11.14 0.55
C LEU A 107 0.00 12.53 0.05
N ASN A 108 0.84 13.52 0.30
CA ASN A 108 0.64 14.89 -0.15
C ASN A 108 1.88 15.32 -0.92
N GLN A 109 1.70 15.65 -2.19
CA GLN A 109 2.76 16.20 -3.01
C GLN A 109 3.02 17.65 -2.58
N VAL A 110 4.29 17.97 -2.30
CA VAL A 110 4.73 19.33 -1.98
C VAL A 110 5.95 19.69 -2.79
N ASP A 111 6.05 20.96 -3.20
CA ASP A 111 7.20 21.50 -3.94
C ASP A 111 8.48 21.66 -3.08
N GLY A 112 8.40 21.26 -1.81
CA GLY A 112 9.49 21.36 -0.85
C GLY A 112 10.56 20.27 -1.02
N ILE A 113 11.80 20.63 -0.70
CA ILE A 113 12.96 19.70 -0.79
C ILE A 113 12.95 18.69 0.38
N LYS A 114 12.36 19.04 1.52
CA LYS A 114 12.44 18.25 2.74
C LYS A 114 11.16 17.49 3.00
N GLU A 115 11.25 16.18 2.85
CA GLU A 115 10.19 15.24 3.22
C GLU A 115 9.94 15.20 4.73
N TYR A 116 8.66 15.12 5.13
CA TYR A 116 8.25 14.94 6.51
C TYR A 116 6.90 14.23 6.61
N ALA A 117 6.60 13.69 7.78
CA ALA A 117 5.32 13.08 8.10
C ALA A 117 4.69 13.72 9.34
N MET A 118 3.37 13.66 9.45
CA MET A 118 2.58 14.19 10.56
C MET A 118 1.47 13.22 10.93
N PHE A 119 1.28 12.99 12.22
CA PHE A 119 0.12 12.27 12.72
C PHE A 119 -0.99 13.25 13.10
N SER A 120 -2.23 12.89 12.79
CA SER A 120 -3.42 13.67 13.17
C SER A 120 -3.52 13.91 14.68
N HIS A 121 -3.17 12.92 15.50
CA HIS A 121 -3.19 13.03 16.97
C HIS A 121 -2.01 13.84 17.54
N GLN A 122 -1.06 14.27 16.71
CA GLN A 122 0.08 15.12 17.08
C GLN A 122 0.33 16.20 16.00
N PRO A 123 -0.61 17.14 15.80
CA PRO A 123 -0.57 18.08 14.69
C PRO A 123 0.61 19.07 14.76
N SER A 124 1.22 19.27 15.94
CA SER A 124 2.38 20.16 16.10
C SER A 124 3.73 19.47 15.83
N LYS A 125 3.76 18.14 15.67
CA LYS A 125 5.00 17.38 15.53
C LYS A 125 5.23 16.93 14.10
N LYS A 126 6.33 17.40 13.51
CA LYS A 126 6.81 16.95 12.19
C LYS A 126 7.88 15.88 12.37
N TYR A 127 7.66 14.73 11.75
CA TYR A 127 8.57 13.60 11.73
C TYR A 127 9.42 13.66 10.47
N THR A 128 10.73 13.84 10.60
CA THR A 128 11.67 13.75 9.46
C THR A 128 12.42 12.42 9.41
N CYS A 129 12.22 11.57 10.42
CA CYS A 129 12.82 10.25 10.54
C CYS A 129 11.72 9.17 10.51
N PHE A 130 11.70 8.33 9.47
CA PHE A 130 10.69 7.27 9.33
C PHE A 130 10.84 6.15 10.38
N ALA A 131 11.98 6.03 11.05
CA ALA A 131 12.11 5.13 12.19
C ALA A 131 11.24 5.58 13.38
N GLU A 132 11.11 6.89 13.60
CA GLU A 132 10.21 7.43 14.62
C GLU A 132 8.75 7.28 14.21
N VAL A 133 8.44 7.41 12.92
CA VAL A 133 7.10 7.14 12.38
C VAL A 133 6.69 5.69 12.66
N LYS A 134 7.57 4.72 12.41
CA LYS A 134 7.34 3.30 12.75
C LYS A 134 7.07 3.09 14.22
N ALA A 135 7.90 3.67 15.08
CA ALA A 135 7.77 3.52 16.52
C ALA A 135 6.41 4.06 17.00
N GLU A 136 5.96 5.20 16.44
CA GLU A 136 4.67 5.79 16.78
C GLU A 136 3.49 4.96 16.26
N ILE A 137 3.56 4.41 15.05
CA ILE A 137 2.52 3.49 14.53
C ILE A 137 2.42 2.24 15.40
N ALA A 138 3.56 1.66 15.77
CA ALA A 138 3.61 0.49 16.65
C ALA A 138 2.99 0.78 18.01
N ARG A 139 3.29 1.95 18.59
CA ARG A 139 2.71 2.42 19.86
C ARG A 139 1.18 2.56 19.76
N CYS A 140 0.66 3.06 18.64
CA CYS A 140 -0.77 3.23 18.44
C CYS A 140 -1.50 1.91 18.19
N SER A 141 -0.80 0.87 17.73
CA SER A 141 -1.34 -0.42 17.28
C SER A 141 -1.21 -1.54 18.33
N SER A 142 -1.13 -1.19 19.62
CA SER A 142 -1.01 -2.18 20.71
C SER A 142 -2.25 -3.05 20.88
N GLU A 143 -3.43 -2.54 20.51
CA GLU A 143 -4.72 -3.21 20.70
C GLU A 143 -5.59 -3.11 19.45
N ILE A 144 -6.55 -4.03 19.33
CA ILE A 144 -7.50 -4.06 18.20
C ILE A 144 -8.59 -3.02 18.41
N SER A 145 -8.59 -2.00 17.55
CA SER A 145 -9.57 -0.92 17.54
C SER A 145 -9.96 -0.57 16.10
N ASP A 146 -11.23 -0.20 15.95
CA ASP A 146 -11.85 0.34 14.75
C ASP A 146 -11.47 1.81 14.50
N VAL A 147 -10.97 2.52 15.51
CA VAL A 147 -10.52 3.91 15.39
C VAL A 147 -9.23 3.96 14.57
N PRO A 148 -9.23 4.57 13.37
CA PRO A 148 -8.06 4.63 12.51
C PRO A 148 -6.94 5.52 13.08
N VAL A 149 -5.71 5.24 12.68
CA VAL A 149 -4.57 6.15 12.84
C VAL A 149 -4.38 6.89 11.52
N HIS A 150 -4.43 8.22 11.53
CA HIS A 150 -4.19 9.02 10.32
C HIS A 150 -2.76 9.57 10.29
N LEU A 151 -2.05 9.23 9.23
CA LEU A 151 -0.70 9.66 8.90
C LEU A 151 -0.72 10.45 7.60
N SER A 152 -0.16 11.65 7.59
CA SER A 152 0.08 12.42 6.37
C SER A 152 1.58 12.44 6.08
N ILE A 153 1.99 12.01 4.89
CA ILE A 153 3.37 12.07 4.39
C ILE A 153 3.43 13.16 3.32
N PHE A 154 4.35 14.11 3.48
CA PHE A 154 4.57 15.21 2.58
C PHE A 154 5.92 15.03 1.88
N ALA A 155 5.90 14.84 0.56
CA ALA A 155 7.10 14.62 -0.22
C ALA A 155 6.95 15.16 -1.66
N SER A 156 8.06 15.44 -2.33
CA SER A 156 8.04 15.93 -3.72
C SER A 156 7.91 14.81 -4.76
N ASP A 157 8.13 13.56 -4.36
CA ASP A 157 8.19 12.37 -5.21
C ASP A 157 6.95 11.46 -5.11
N VAL A 158 5.90 11.94 -4.45
CA VAL A 158 4.63 11.22 -4.26
C VAL A 158 3.50 11.90 -5.01
N VAL A 159 2.40 11.18 -5.20
CA VAL A 159 1.15 11.74 -5.69
C VAL A 159 0.14 11.84 -4.57
N ASN A 160 -0.85 12.72 -4.72
CA ASN A 160 -1.92 12.83 -3.75
C ASN A 160 -2.81 11.60 -3.81
N LEU A 161 -2.59 10.65 -2.90
CA LEU A 161 -3.35 9.41 -2.79
C LEU A 161 -3.49 8.99 -1.34
N THR A 162 -4.57 8.26 -1.06
CA THR A 162 -4.83 7.70 0.26
C THR A 162 -4.70 6.19 0.22
N PHE A 163 -3.78 5.64 1.00
CA PHE A 163 -3.63 4.21 1.23
C PHE A 163 -4.20 3.83 2.59
N ILE A 164 -4.83 2.67 2.68
CA ILE A 164 -5.40 2.16 3.93
C ILE A 164 -4.79 0.78 4.20
N ASP A 165 -3.91 0.68 5.20
CA ASP A 165 -3.43 -0.61 5.70
C ASP A 165 -4.43 -1.11 6.75
N LEU A 166 -5.05 -2.26 6.47
CA LEU A 166 -6.08 -2.82 7.34
C LEU A 166 -5.53 -3.97 8.20
N PRO A 167 -6.13 -4.22 9.37
CA PRO A 167 -5.76 -5.36 10.18
C PRO A 167 -5.82 -6.69 9.42
N GLY A 168 -4.86 -7.57 9.69
CA GLY A 168 -4.79 -8.86 9.01
C GLY A 168 -5.95 -9.78 9.38
N LEU A 169 -6.68 -10.26 8.37
CA LEU A 169 -7.76 -11.22 8.56
C LEU A 169 -7.25 -12.49 9.24
N ARG A 170 -8.08 -13.06 10.12
CA ARG A 170 -7.77 -14.31 10.84
C ARG A 170 -8.80 -15.37 10.45
N LYS A 171 -8.34 -16.55 10.01
CA LYS A 171 -9.22 -17.68 9.67
C LYS A 171 -9.91 -18.27 10.91
N PHE A 172 -9.24 -18.24 12.05
CA PHE A 172 -9.73 -18.83 13.30
C PHE A 172 -9.38 -17.92 14.48
N ALA A 173 -10.33 -17.72 15.40
CA ALA A 173 -10.12 -17.06 16.67
C ALA A 173 -11.15 -17.57 17.69
N VAL A 174 -10.70 -17.96 18.88
CA VAL A 174 -11.55 -18.57 19.93
C VAL A 174 -12.36 -17.49 20.69
N ASP A 175 -11.93 -16.24 20.60
CA ASP A 175 -12.38 -15.09 21.39
C ASP A 175 -13.28 -14.12 20.60
N GLY A 176 -13.74 -14.49 19.40
CA GLY A 176 -14.55 -13.61 18.53
C GLY A 176 -13.73 -12.49 17.85
N THR A 177 -12.42 -12.43 18.08
CA THR A 177 -11.53 -11.41 17.51
C THR A 177 -11.50 -11.45 15.97
N ALA A 178 -11.65 -12.63 15.37
CA ALA A 178 -11.73 -12.77 13.91
C ALA A 178 -12.91 -11.97 13.32
N GLN A 179 -14.10 -12.08 13.93
CA GLN A 179 -15.28 -11.35 13.50
C GLN A 179 -15.12 -9.84 13.70
N LYS A 180 -14.53 -9.43 14.84
CA LYS A 180 -14.24 -8.01 15.11
C LYS A 180 -13.33 -7.42 14.04
N ILE A 181 -12.24 -8.12 13.68
CA ILE A 181 -11.33 -7.70 12.62
C ILE A 181 -12.04 -7.62 11.27
N GLU A 182 -12.85 -8.63 10.93
CA GLU A 182 -13.61 -8.64 9.69
C GLU A 182 -14.56 -7.44 9.59
N ASN A 183 -15.30 -7.13 10.66
CA ASN A 183 -16.20 -5.97 10.71
C ASN A 183 -15.43 -4.66 10.51
N ILE A 184 -14.26 -4.52 11.13
CA ILE A 184 -13.38 -3.36 10.91
C ILE A 184 -12.99 -3.28 9.44
N VAL A 185 -12.52 -4.37 8.83
CA VAL A 185 -12.11 -4.40 7.43
C VAL A 185 -13.27 -4.01 6.51
N ARG A 186 -14.46 -4.60 6.71
CA ARG A 186 -15.68 -4.34 5.93
C ARG A 186 -16.06 -2.86 5.90
N ALA A 187 -15.97 -2.17 7.04
CA ALA A 187 -16.28 -0.75 7.14
C ALA A 187 -15.43 0.14 6.19
N PHE A 188 -14.25 -0.31 5.76
CA PHE A 188 -13.42 0.41 4.79
C PHE A 188 -13.60 -0.06 3.34
N ILE A 189 -13.84 -1.36 3.12
CA ILE A 189 -13.91 -1.94 1.77
C ILE A 189 -15.28 -1.87 1.11
N GLU A 190 -16.35 -1.71 1.89
CA GLU A 190 -17.72 -1.51 1.39
C GLU A 190 -17.90 -0.14 0.72
N LYS A 191 -17.00 0.81 1.00
CA LYS A 191 -17.03 2.13 0.37
C LYS A 191 -16.75 2.02 -1.14
N PRO A 192 -17.60 2.58 -2.01
CA PRO A 192 -17.51 2.40 -3.46
C PRO A 192 -16.25 3.05 -4.07
N ASN A 193 -15.74 4.12 -3.46
CA ASN A 193 -14.54 4.84 -3.91
C ASN A 193 -13.22 4.20 -3.43
N THR A 194 -13.29 2.98 -2.88
CA THR A 194 -12.12 2.25 -2.38
C THR A 194 -11.70 1.17 -3.37
N ILE A 195 -10.52 1.31 -3.96
CA ILE A 195 -9.85 0.24 -4.71
C ILE A 195 -9.35 -0.82 -3.73
N LEU A 196 -9.60 -2.09 -4.04
CA LEU A 196 -9.23 -3.23 -3.20
C LEU A 196 -7.96 -3.89 -3.73
N LEU A 197 -6.92 -3.96 -2.89
CA LEU A 197 -5.75 -4.81 -3.13
C LEU A 197 -5.89 -6.09 -2.33
N ALA A 198 -6.40 -7.13 -3.00
CA ALA A 198 -6.59 -8.46 -2.43
C ALA A 198 -5.29 -9.25 -2.43
N ILE A 199 -4.56 -9.18 -1.31
CA ILE A 199 -3.26 -9.83 -1.14
C ILE A 199 -3.43 -11.25 -0.62
N SER A 200 -2.92 -12.21 -1.39
CA SER A 200 -2.83 -13.62 -1.00
C SER A 200 -1.38 -14.08 -1.14
N PRO A 201 -0.83 -14.84 -0.18
CA PRO A 201 0.48 -15.43 -0.34
C PRO A 201 0.39 -16.67 -1.26
N ALA A 202 1.42 -16.89 -2.08
CA ALA A 202 1.44 -17.93 -3.09
C ALA A 202 1.59 -19.35 -2.52
N ASN A 203 2.06 -19.46 -1.27
CA ASN A 203 2.20 -20.72 -0.56
C ASN A 203 0.91 -21.17 0.17
N ASP A 204 -0.16 -20.36 0.13
CA ASP A 204 -1.48 -20.74 0.66
C ASP A 204 -2.45 -21.10 -0.49
N ASP A 205 -3.44 -21.95 -0.19
CA ASP A 205 -4.51 -22.26 -1.13
C ASP A 205 -5.45 -21.05 -1.34
N LEU A 206 -5.43 -20.52 -2.57
CA LEU A 206 -6.21 -19.38 -3.00
C LEU A 206 -7.72 -19.63 -2.92
N ALA A 207 -8.17 -20.88 -3.05
CA ALA A 207 -9.59 -21.25 -2.88
C ALA A 207 -10.14 -20.89 -1.49
N THR A 208 -9.24 -20.88 -0.50
CA THR A 208 -9.56 -20.60 0.90
C THR A 208 -9.17 -19.18 1.32
N SER A 209 -8.82 -18.32 0.37
CA SER A 209 -8.39 -16.95 0.65
C SER A 209 -9.57 -16.12 1.15
N VAL A 210 -9.53 -15.77 2.43
CA VAL A 210 -10.52 -14.88 3.05
C VAL A 210 -10.53 -13.52 2.36
N ALA A 211 -9.36 -13.04 1.89
CA ALA A 211 -9.24 -11.76 1.21
C ALA A 211 -10.05 -11.72 -0.11
N ILE A 212 -9.97 -12.78 -0.92
CA ILE A 212 -10.76 -12.89 -2.15
C ILE A 212 -12.23 -13.01 -1.83
N LYS A 213 -12.58 -13.83 -0.85
CA LYS A 213 -13.97 -14.04 -0.46
C LYS A 213 -14.64 -12.71 -0.09
N ILE A 214 -14.05 -11.95 0.83
CA ILE A 214 -14.63 -10.68 1.25
C ILE A 214 -14.59 -9.62 0.13
N SER A 215 -13.59 -9.65 -0.75
CA SER A 215 -13.53 -8.71 -1.88
C SER A 215 -14.65 -8.97 -2.88
N GLN A 216 -14.93 -10.23 -3.20
CA GLN A 216 -16.01 -10.61 -4.11
C GLN A 216 -17.41 -10.32 -3.54
N GLU A 217 -17.57 -10.36 -2.21
CA GLU A 217 -18.84 -10.01 -1.58
C GLU A 217 -19.16 -8.51 -1.69
N VAL A 218 -18.15 -7.64 -1.66
CA VAL A 218 -18.32 -6.17 -1.75
C VAL A 218 -18.07 -5.60 -3.15
N ASP A 219 -17.48 -6.38 -4.04
CA ASP A 219 -17.20 -6.06 -5.45
C ASP A 219 -17.40 -7.33 -6.32
N PRO A 220 -18.65 -7.77 -6.54
CA PRO A 220 -18.94 -9.02 -7.26
C PRO A 220 -18.43 -9.06 -8.70
N ASP A 221 -18.42 -7.89 -9.36
CA ASP A 221 -17.93 -7.75 -10.74
C ASP A 221 -16.41 -7.63 -10.81
N GLY A 222 -15.73 -7.44 -9.67
CA GLY A 222 -14.29 -7.23 -9.59
C GLY A 222 -13.81 -5.91 -10.21
N GLY A 223 -14.72 -4.94 -10.40
CA GLY A 223 -14.48 -3.70 -11.13
C GLY A 223 -13.51 -2.75 -10.43
N ARG A 224 -13.22 -2.97 -9.14
CA ARG A 224 -12.25 -2.20 -8.34
C ARG A 224 -11.30 -3.09 -7.54
N THR A 225 -11.22 -4.39 -7.83
CA THR A 225 -10.40 -5.37 -7.10
C THR A 225 -9.20 -5.84 -7.91
N PHE A 226 -8.00 -5.66 -7.35
CA PHE A 226 -6.75 -6.18 -7.88
C PHE A 226 -6.26 -7.34 -7.02
N GLY A 227 -6.02 -8.49 -7.65
CA GLY A 227 -5.39 -9.64 -7.01
C GLY A 227 -3.88 -9.46 -6.97
N VAL A 228 -3.29 -9.56 -5.78
CA VAL A 228 -1.84 -9.49 -5.60
C VAL A 228 -1.37 -10.78 -4.96
N LEU A 229 -0.43 -11.45 -5.61
CA LEU A 229 0.13 -12.70 -5.15
C LEU A 229 1.54 -12.46 -4.59
N THR A 230 1.74 -12.69 -3.29
CA THR A 230 3.02 -12.46 -2.60
C THR A 230 3.76 -13.76 -2.30
N LYS A 231 5.01 -13.68 -1.81
CA LYS A 231 5.80 -14.85 -1.36
C LYS A 231 6.02 -15.92 -2.45
N LEU A 232 6.06 -15.51 -3.71
CA LEU A 232 6.35 -16.39 -4.85
C LEU A 232 7.76 -17.00 -4.76
N ASP A 233 8.67 -16.29 -4.11
CA ASP A 233 10.04 -16.71 -3.81
C ASP A 233 10.13 -17.80 -2.73
N LEU A 234 9.05 -18.01 -1.96
CA LEU A 234 8.96 -19.01 -0.90
C LEU A 234 8.15 -20.26 -1.32
N MET A 235 7.77 -20.36 -2.59
CA MET A 235 7.10 -21.56 -3.12
C MET A 235 8.09 -22.71 -3.29
N ASP A 236 7.58 -23.94 -3.14
CA ASP A 236 8.35 -25.15 -3.41
C ASP A 236 8.73 -25.22 -4.90
N GLU A 237 9.96 -25.65 -5.20
CA GLU A 237 10.49 -25.73 -6.57
C GLU A 237 9.68 -26.65 -7.51
N SER A 238 8.85 -27.53 -6.95
CA SER A 238 7.98 -28.43 -7.69
C SER A 238 6.61 -27.83 -8.05
N THR A 239 6.34 -26.59 -7.63
CA THR A 239 5.05 -25.91 -7.82
C THR A 239 5.24 -24.51 -8.40
N ASP A 240 4.24 -24.04 -9.14
CA ASP A 240 4.22 -22.68 -9.69
C ASP A 240 2.85 -22.02 -9.54
N ALA A 241 2.84 -20.69 -9.63
CA ALA A 241 1.62 -19.90 -9.59
C ALA A 241 1.17 -19.38 -10.97
N VAL A 242 1.70 -19.92 -12.08
CA VAL A 242 1.49 -19.39 -13.43
C VAL A 242 0.01 -19.34 -13.78
N LYS A 243 -0.75 -20.40 -13.47
CA LYS A 243 -2.19 -20.45 -13.75
C LYS A 243 -2.99 -19.38 -12.98
N VAL A 244 -2.57 -19.03 -11.77
CA VAL A 244 -3.17 -17.95 -10.99
C VAL A 244 -2.81 -16.61 -11.62
N LEU A 245 -1.51 -16.37 -11.86
CA LEU A 245 -0.99 -15.12 -12.43
C LEU A 245 -1.57 -14.81 -13.82
N GLU A 246 -1.88 -15.83 -14.62
CA GLU A 246 -2.53 -15.68 -15.92
C GLU A 246 -4.06 -15.46 -15.82
N GLY A 247 -4.64 -15.61 -14.63
CA GLY A 247 -6.09 -15.53 -14.40
C GLY A 247 -6.85 -16.77 -14.84
N ARG A 248 -6.19 -17.91 -15.07
CA ARG A 248 -6.83 -19.17 -15.49
C ARG A 248 -7.48 -19.93 -14.33
N SER A 249 -6.86 -19.91 -13.14
CA SER A 249 -7.41 -20.58 -11.95
C SER A 249 -8.45 -19.72 -11.22
N TYR A 250 -8.18 -18.42 -11.09
CA TYR A 250 -9.06 -17.46 -10.41
C TYR A 250 -9.13 -16.18 -11.25
N PRO A 251 -10.15 -16.04 -12.12
CA PRO A 251 -10.25 -14.88 -13.01
C PRO A 251 -10.59 -13.62 -12.22
N LEU A 252 -9.86 -12.53 -12.50
CA LEU A 252 -10.15 -11.17 -12.06
C LEU A 252 -10.05 -10.23 -13.26
N PRO A 253 -10.88 -9.17 -13.36
CA PRO A 253 -10.85 -8.24 -14.49
C PRO A 253 -9.46 -7.63 -14.76
N TYR A 254 -8.76 -7.23 -13.69
CA TYR A 254 -7.43 -6.63 -13.79
C TYR A 254 -6.27 -7.64 -13.74
N ARG A 255 -6.59 -8.94 -13.76
CA ARG A 255 -5.64 -10.07 -13.59
C ARG A 255 -4.85 -9.99 -12.28
N TRP A 256 -4.06 -11.03 -12.03
CA TRP A 256 -3.21 -11.14 -10.86
C TRP A 256 -1.84 -10.50 -11.12
N THR A 257 -1.32 -9.78 -10.14
CA THR A 257 0.05 -9.27 -10.15
C THR A 257 0.87 -9.98 -9.07
N GLY A 258 1.96 -10.62 -9.46
CA GLY A 258 2.94 -11.16 -8.53
C GLY A 258 3.79 -10.04 -7.95
N ALA A 259 4.00 -10.04 -6.64
CA ALA A 259 4.86 -9.08 -5.95
C ALA A 259 5.76 -9.80 -4.95
N ILE A 260 7.05 -9.44 -4.89
CA ILE A 260 7.96 -9.97 -3.88
C ILE A 260 8.52 -8.84 -3.03
N ASP A 261 8.70 -9.11 -1.75
CA ASP A 261 9.43 -8.18 -0.87
C ASP A 261 10.86 -8.09 -1.43
N HIS A 262 11.42 -6.87 -1.58
CA HIS A 262 12.67 -6.53 -2.28
C HIS A 262 12.56 -6.14 -3.78
N THR A 263 12.11 -4.91 -4.02
CA THR A 263 11.98 -4.30 -5.37
C THR A 263 13.22 -4.38 -6.28
N GLN A 264 14.44 -4.35 -5.75
CA GLN A 264 15.67 -4.48 -6.57
C GLN A 264 15.87 -5.89 -7.15
N LYS A 265 15.37 -6.92 -6.46
CA LYS A 265 15.43 -8.32 -6.90
C LYS A 265 14.15 -8.77 -7.61
N GLU A 266 13.06 -8.02 -7.47
CA GLU A 266 11.75 -8.35 -8.05
C GLU A 266 11.79 -8.55 -9.56
N ARG A 267 12.38 -7.59 -10.29
CA ARG A 267 12.48 -7.73 -11.75
C ARG A 267 13.39 -8.90 -12.15
N GLY A 268 14.49 -9.10 -11.45
CA GLY A 268 15.40 -10.23 -11.67
C GLY A 268 14.68 -11.57 -11.47
N PHE A 269 13.97 -11.72 -10.34
CA PHE A 269 13.20 -12.92 -10.03
C PHE A 269 12.25 -13.33 -11.16
N PHE A 270 11.42 -12.39 -11.64
CA PHE A 270 10.46 -12.70 -12.71
C PHE A 270 11.12 -12.93 -14.07
N MET A 271 12.30 -12.37 -14.34
CA MET A 271 13.03 -12.58 -15.59
C MET A 271 13.88 -13.86 -15.59
N GLU A 272 14.43 -14.25 -14.44
CA GLU A 272 15.34 -15.37 -14.28
C GLU A 272 14.62 -16.70 -14.07
N LYS A 273 13.44 -16.69 -13.42
CA LYS A 273 12.62 -17.90 -13.25
C LYS A 273 11.95 -18.29 -14.57
N PRO A 274 12.28 -19.45 -15.18
CA PRO A 274 11.74 -19.84 -16.48
C PRO A 274 10.21 -19.88 -16.54
N GLU A 275 9.57 -20.25 -15.43
CA GLU A 275 8.13 -20.37 -15.28
C GLU A 275 7.42 -19.01 -15.36
N TYR A 276 8.09 -17.93 -14.97
CA TYR A 276 7.50 -16.58 -14.90
C TYR A 276 8.04 -15.61 -15.96
N ALA A 277 9.07 -15.99 -16.72
CA ALA A 277 9.75 -15.14 -17.68
C ALA A 277 8.81 -14.48 -18.72
N HIS A 278 7.82 -15.22 -19.21
CA HIS A 278 6.83 -14.68 -20.16
C HIS A 278 5.86 -13.67 -19.52
N LEU A 279 5.71 -13.72 -18.21
CA LEU A 279 4.86 -12.81 -17.44
C LEU A 279 5.60 -11.60 -16.88
N ALA A 280 6.94 -11.59 -16.89
CA ALA A 280 7.77 -10.59 -16.22
C ALA A 280 7.37 -9.12 -16.48
N HIS A 281 6.93 -8.79 -17.70
CA HIS A 281 6.50 -7.44 -18.08
C HIS A 281 5.21 -6.96 -17.38
N ARG A 282 4.44 -7.87 -16.76
CA ARG A 282 3.20 -7.60 -16.01
C ARG A 282 3.28 -7.97 -14.54
N MET A 283 4.49 -8.17 -14.04
CA MET A 283 4.73 -8.50 -12.65
C MET A 283 5.41 -7.36 -11.91
N GLY A 284 5.36 -7.44 -10.59
CA GLY A 284 6.01 -6.53 -9.67
C GLY A 284 5.19 -5.30 -9.29
N VAL A 285 5.64 -4.66 -8.22
CA VAL A 285 4.96 -3.53 -7.59
C VAL A 285 4.91 -2.31 -8.51
N GLU A 286 5.92 -2.14 -9.37
CA GLU A 286 5.92 -1.08 -10.38
C GLU A 286 4.78 -1.27 -11.41
N HIS A 287 4.52 -2.52 -11.84
CA HIS A 287 3.40 -2.82 -12.73
C HIS A 287 2.07 -2.61 -12.00
N LEU A 288 1.97 -3.10 -10.76
CA LEU A 288 0.78 -2.92 -9.93
C LEU A 288 0.40 -1.45 -9.79
N ALA A 289 1.36 -0.59 -9.47
CA ALA A 289 1.15 0.85 -9.36
C ALA A 289 0.61 1.48 -10.65
N LYS A 290 1.17 1.11 -11.81
CA LYS A 290 0.70 1.57 -13.13
C LYS A 290 -0.70 1.07 -13.47
N SER A 291 -1.07 -0.10 -12.99
CA SER A 291 -2.41 -0.67 -13.20
C SER A 291 -3.45 0.03 -12.32
N ILE A 292 -3.13 0.27 -11.04
CA ILE A 292 -3.98 1.06 -10.13
C ILE A 292 -4.21 2.48 -10.68
N SER A 293 -3.16 3.14 -11.17
CA SER A 293 -3.26 4.51 -11.69
C SER A 293 -4.16 4.65 -12.92
N LYS A 294 -4.40 3.56 -13.67
CA LYS A 294 -5.29 3.54 -14.84
C LYS A 294 -6.77 3.37 -14.48
N VAL A 295 -7.05 2.74 -13.34
CA VAL A 295 -8.40 2.37 -12.91
C VAL A 295 -9.01 3.40 -11.99
N MET A 296 -8.19 4.20 -11.31
CA MET A 296 -8.75 5.28 -10.52
C MET A 296 -9.61 6.21 -11.40
N PRO A 297 -10.88 6.45 -11.01
CA PRO A 297 -11.85 7.16 -11.83
C PRO A 297 -11.46 8.63 -11.92
N PHE A 298 -10.69 8.98 -12.94
CA PHE A 298 -10.14 10.33 -13.08
C PHE A 298 -10.47 11.03 -14.40
N GLU A 299 -11.34 10.47 -15.25
CA GLU A 299 -11.75 11.16 -16.48
C GLU A 299 -13.23 11.59 -16.50
N ASP A 300 -14.19 10.80 -15.97
CA ASP A 300 -15.61 11.16 -16.14
C ASP A 300 -16.37 11.48 -14.83
N ASP A 301 -16.10 10.79 -13.72
CA ASP A 301 -16.88 10.95 -12.47
C ASP A 301 -16.45 12.13 -11.59
N CYS A 302 -15.24 12.68 -11.78
CA CYS A 302 -14.82 13.88 -11.05
C CYS A 302 -15.64 15.12 -11.43
N VAL A 303 -16.16 15.19 -12.66
CA VAL A 303 -17.10 16.24 -13.06
C VAL A 303 -18.42 16.07 -12.32
N MET A 304 -18.89 14.83 -12.14
CA MET A 304 -20.07 14.53 -11.31
C MET A 304 -19.84 14.82 -9.84
N LEU A 305 -18.68 14.50 -9.26
CA LEU A 305 -18.35 14.83 -7.86
C LEU A 305 -18.25 16.35 -7.64
N ILE A 306 -17.64 17.09 -8.58
CA ILE A 306 -17.59 18.56 -8.56
C ILE A 306 -19.00 19.15 -8.74
N LEU A 307 -19.82 18.60 -9.63
CA LEU A 307 -21.23 19.01 -9.80
C LEU A 307 -22.08 18.69 -8.56
N PHE A 308 -21.84 17.56 -7.88
CA PHE A 308 -22.55 17.17 -6.66
C PHE A 308 -22.18 18.06 -5.48
N LEU A 309 -20.89 18.37 -5.31
CA LEU A 309 -20.39 19.25 -4.26
C LEU A 309 -20.85 20.70 -4.50
N THR A 310 -20.83 21.17 -5.75
CA THR A 310 -21.35 22.52 -6.08
C THR A 310 -22.87 22.61 -5.96
N SER A 311 -23.63 21.57 -6.34
CA SER A 311 -25.10 21.56 -6.21
C SER A 311 -25.58 21.44 -4.75
N SER A 312 -24.82 20.77 -3.89
CA SER A 312 -25.14 20.65 -2.46
C SER A 312 -24.85 21.96 -1.70
N CYS A 313 -23.80 22.69 -2.09
CA CYS A 313 -23.51 24.03 -1.54
C CYS A 313 -24.56 25.08 -1.95
N VAL A 314 -25.15 24.97 -3.15
CA VAL A 314 -26.20 25.91 -3.60
C VAL A 314 -27.51 25.74 -2.84
N HIS A 315 -27.87 24.51 -2.43
CA HIS A 315 -29.09 24.26 -1.64
C HIS A 315 -28.92 24.54 -0.14
N ALA A 316 -27.69 24.56 0.37
CA ALA A 316 -27.40 24.94 1.76
C ALA A 316 -27.30 26.46 1.96
N ALA A 317 -27.25 27.24 0.88
CA ALA A 317 -27.11 28.70 0.87
C ALA A 317 -28.39 29.45 0.42
N SER A 318 -29.52 28.74 0.33
CA SER A 318 -30.83 29.30 -0.06
C SER A 318 -31.89 29.10 1.01
#